data_AF-A0A840VKI5-F1
#
_entry.id   AF-A0A840VKI5-F1
#
_cell.length_a   1.000
_cell.length_b   1.000
_cell.length_c   1.000
_cell.angle_alpha   90.00
_cell.angle_beta   90.00
_cell.angle_gamma   90.00
#
_symmetry.space_group_name_H-M   'P 1'
#
loop_
_entity.id
_entity.type
_entity.pdbx_description
1 polymer ?
#
loop_
_entity_poly.entity_id
_entity_poly.type
_entity_poly.pdbx_seq_one_letter_code
_entity_poly.pdbx_strand_id
1 'polypeptide(L)'
;MLPKVVVIGNCQAQFIEGMFSVASTLDVERVSPNFLLSENDREDVLGKIENALVVFVQRTADDFRLEWIRSQSILASYPEKTFVWPNIYFDGYFPNTRYVYLNQWGKLQSPLEDYHLTPVFEAWKAGQTVAQAVVQLKEGFCGGDDPFEASLGQLRDREKDCMICISDFLERVIYQQRCFYTPNHPHTELLIEMARRLAFAAKMPFDLSKASSGAYKLDRIDIPTFEWIRARYSLAFDAVPLYKGRIVEKIADYKVVLGDSCLYNEVELIEAFYRVYEAAL
;
A
#
# COMPACT_ATOMS: atom_id res chain seq x y z
N MET A 1 -13.67 -32.00 -1.77
CA MET A 1 -13.30 -30.63 -2.16
C MET A 1 -12.32 -30.13 -1.11
N LEU A 2 -11.20 -29.52 -1.50
CA LEU A 2 -10.28 -28.94 -0.51
C LEU A 2 -10.97 -27.75 0.19
N PRO A 3 -10.68 -27.47 1.48
CA PRO A 3 -11.25 -26.33 2.15
C PRO A 3 -10.77 -25.03 1.48
N LYS A 4 -11.70 -24.09 1.28
CA LYS A 4 -11.48 -22.86 0.51
C LYS A 4 -11.23 -21.65 1.40
N VAL A 5 -10.23 -20.85 1.04
CA VAL A 5 -9.93 -19.55 1.65
C VAL A 5 -10.29 -18.46 0.67
N VAL A 6 -10.96 -17.42 1.15
CA VAL A 6 -11.22 -16.19 0.39
C VAL A 6 -10.54 -15.02 1.10
N VAL A 7 -9.79 -14.22 0.34
CA VAL A 7 -9.14 -13.00 0.85
C VAL A 7 -9.69 -11.80 0.08
N ILE A 8 -10.29 -10.84 0.78
CA ILE A 8 -10.95 -9.67 0.19
C ILE A 8 -10.25 -8.40 0.67
N GLY A 9 -9.88 -7.52 -0.26
CA GLY A 9 -9.25 -6.24 0.06
C GLY A 9 -8.60 -5.61 -1.16
N ASN A 10 -7.62 -4.75 -0.93
CA ASN A 10 -6.82 -4.10 -1.98
C ASN A 10 -5.66 -4.99 -2.47
N CYS A 11 -4.62 -4.39 -3.06
CA CYS A 11 -3.40 -5.09 -3.49
C CYS A 11 -2.72 -5.93 -2.39
N GLN A 12 -2.84 -5.54 -1.11
CA GLN A 12 -2.32 -6.32 0.02
C GLN A 12 -3.06 -7.65 0.17
N ALA A 13 -4.38 -7.67 -0.05
CA ALA A 13 -5.17 -8.90 -0.01
C ALA A 13 -4.74 -9.86 -1.13
N GLN A 14 -4.46 -9.35 -2.33
CA GLN A 14 -3.97 -10.16 -3.45
C GLN A 14 -2.59 -10.77 -3.16
N PHE A 15 -1.72 -10.01 -2.49
CA PHE A 15 -0.44 -10.55 -2.05
C PHE A 15 -0.64 -11.68 -1.03
N ILE A 16 -1.47 -11.46 -0.01
CA ILE A 16 -1.77 -12.45 1.03
C ILE A 16 -2.41 -13.70 0.41
N GLU A 17 -3.32 -13.54 -0.55
CA GLU A 17 -3.90 -14.64 -1.35
C GLU A 17 -2.80 -15.48 -2.02
N GLY A 18 -1.85 -14.81 -2.68
CA GLY A 18 -0.67 -15.45 -3.27
C GLY A 18 0.16 -16.22 -2.24
N MET A 19 0.37 -15.68 -1.04
CA MET A 19 1.06 -16.40 0.04
C MET A 19 0.30 -17.64 0.48
N PHE A 20 -1.01 -17.53 0.74
CA PHE A 20 -1.82 -18.69 1.15
C PHE A 20 -1.82 -19.79 0.08
N SER A 21 -1.77 -19.43 -1.21
CA SER A 21 -1.74 -20.41 -2.30
C SER A 21 -0.48 -21.29 -2.33
N VAL A 22 0.62 -20.83 -1.73
CA VAL A 22 1.90 -21.57 -1.69
C VAL A 22 2.25 -22.08 -0.28
N ALA A 23 1.78 -21.38 0.75
CA ALA A 23 2.13 -21.64 2.15
C ALA A 23 1.05 -22.41 2.92
N SER A 24 -0.16 -22.56 2.39
CA SER A 24 -1.22 -23.36 3.02
C SER A 24 -1.51 -24.64 2.25
N THR A 25 -2.17 -25.59 2.90
CA THR A 25 -2.70 -26.81 2.26
C THR A 25 -4.12 -26.60 1.72
N LEU A 26 -4.63 -25.38 1.77
CA LEU A 26 -6.00 -25.03 1.39
C LEU A 26 -6.05 -24.54 -0.05
N ASP A 27 -7.22 -24.71 -0.65
CA ASP A 27 -7.51 -24.11 -1.95
C ASP A 27 -7.83 -22.62 -1.75
N VAL A 28 -7.30 -21.76 -2.61
CA VAL A 28 -7.49 -20.31 -2.49
C VAL A 28 -8.37 -19.83 -3.63
N GLU A 29 -9.55 -19.36 -3.26
CA GLU A 29 -10.55 -18.87 -4.20
C GLU A 29 -10.32 -17.38 -4.46
N ARG A 30 -9.88 -17.06 -5.67
CA ARG A 30 -9.42 -15.70 -6.00
C ARG A 30 -10.57 -14.72 -6.13
N VAL A 31 -10.36 -13.52 -5.58
CA VAL A 31 -11.28 -12.39 -5.69
C VAL A 31 -10.52 -11.18 -6.23
N SER A 32 -11.10 -10.50 -7.23
CA SER A 32 -10.54 -9.25 -7.75
C SER A 32 -10.43 -8.21 -6.63
N PRO A 33 -9.41 -7.33 -6.67
CA PRO A 33 -9.22 -6.35 -5.61
C PRO A 33 -10.40 -5.39 -5.56
N ASN A 34 -10.74 -4.96 -4.35
CA ASN A 34 -12.02 -4.28 -4.06
C ASN A 34 -12.27 -2.98 -4.86
N PHE A 35 -11.24 -2.31 -5.33
CA PHE A 35 -11.33 -1.12 -6.17
C PHE A 35 -11.63 -1.42 -7.66
N LEU A 36 -11.53 -2.68 -8.08
CA LEU A 36 -11.94 -3.14 -9.43
C LEU A 36 -13.33 -3.77 -9.45
N LEU A 37 -13.86 -4.19 -8.30
CA LEU A 37 -15.18 -4.80 -8.20
C LEU A 37 -16.30 -3.80 -8.55
N SER A 38 -17.44 -4.34 -8.98
CA SER A 38 -18.67 -3.62 -9.32
C SER A 38 -19.89 -4.44 -8.87
N GLU A 39 -21.10 -3.87 -8.96
CA GLU A 39 -22.33 -4.62 -8.64
C GLU A 39 -22.50 -5.88 -9.50
N ASN A 40 -21.93 -5.91 -10.72
CA ASN A 40 -22.00 -7.09 -11.59
C ASN A 40 -21.22 -8.29 -11.03
N ASP A 41 -20.26 -8.05 -10.13
CA ASP A 41 -19.45 -9.09 -9.51
C ASP A 41 -20.10 -9.67 -8.23
N ARG A 42 -21.21 -9.09 -7.78
CA ARG A 42 -21.82 -9.39 -6.48
C ARG A 42 -22.16 -10.86 -6.29
N GLU A 43 -22.87 -11.45 -7.25
CA GLU A 43 -23.32 -12.84 -7.14
C GLU A 43 -22.14 -13.83 -7.10
N ASP A 44 -21.15 -13.64 -7.98
CA ASP A 44 -19.94 -14.47 -8.02
C ASP A 44 -19.17 -14.40 -6.70
N VAL A 45 -18.88 -13.18 -6.23
CA VAL A 45 -18.08 -12.99 -5.01
C VAL A 45 -18.82 -13.47 -3.77
N LEU A 46 -20.11 -13.19 -3.62
CA LEU A 46 -20.90 -13.73 -2.51
C LEU A 46 -20.98 -15.25 -2.56
N GLY A 47 -21.10 -15.85 -3.75
CA GLY A 47 -21.03 -17.30 -3.92
C GLY A 47 -19.70 -17.89 -3.45
N LYS A 48 -18.58 -17.21 -3.71
CA LYS A 48 -17.25 -17.62 -3.21
C LYS A 48 -17.17 -17.51 -1.69
N ILE A 49 -17.67 -16.43 -1.11
CA ILE A 49 -17.72 -16.22 0.35
C ILE A 49 -18.58 -17.31 1.02
N GLU A 50 -19.76 -17.61 0.48
CA GLU A 50 -20.68 -18.63 0.99
C GLU A 50 -19.99 -20.01 1.08
N ASN A 51 -19.25 -20.39 0.03
CA ASN A 51 -18.58 -21.68 -0.05
C ASN A 51 -17.21 -21.73 0.64
N ALA A 52 -16.68 -20.61 1.11
CA ALA A 52 -15.40 -20.55 1.80
C ALA A 52 -15.50 -21.15 3.22
N LEU A 53 -14.44 -21.85 3.64
CA LEU A 53 -14.23 -22.25 5.03
C LEU A 53 -13.81 -21.04 5.88
N VAL A 54 -12.98 -20.16 5.32
CA VAL A 54 -12.44 -18.97 6.00
C VAL A 54 -12.46 -17.78 5.05
N VAL A 55 -12.83 -16.63 5.57
CA VAL A 55 -12.91 -15.35 4.86
C VAL A 55 -12.05 -14.34 5.59
N PHE A 56 -10.93 -13.94 4.98
CA PHE A 56 -10.11 -12.83 5.46
C PHE A 56 -10.57 -11.57 4.74
N VAL A 57 -11.15 -10.61 5.46
CA VAL A 57 -11.63 -9.36 4.87
C VAL A 57 -10.85 -8.17 5.43
N GLN A 58 -10.29 -7.37 4.54
CA GLN A 58 -9.62 -6.15 4.91
C GLN A 58 -10.65 -5.11 5.34
N ARG A 59 -10.38 -4.42 6.45
CA ARG A 59 -11.22 -3.38 7.02
C ARG A 59 -11.47 -2.28 6.00
N THR A 60 -12.75 -2.00 5.78
CA THR A 60 -13.24 -0.94 4.88
C THR A 60 -14.05 0.07 5.69
N ALA A 61 -14.13 1.31 5.20
CA ALA A 61 -14.96 2.34 5.84
C ALA A 61 -16.46 2.06 5.64
N ASP A 62 -17.29 2.61 6.52
CA ASP A 62 -18.75 2.42 6.48
C ASP A 62 -19.40 3.02 5.24
N ASP A 63 -18.75 4.00 4.61
CA ASP A 63 -19.19 4.65 3.37
C ASP A 63 -18.56 4.03 2.12
N PHE A 64 -17.84 2.91 2.25
CA PHE A 64 -17.21 2.25 1.10
C PHE A 64 -18.26 1.90 0.02
N ARG A 65 -17.91 2.15 -1.24
CA ARG A 65 -18.86 2.24 -2.37
C ARG A 65 -19.72 0.99 -2.63
N LEU A 66 -19.23 -0.20 -2.27
CA LEU A 66 -19.93 -1.48 -2.45
C LEU A 66 -20.29 -2.03 -1.07
N GLU A 67 -21.56 -1.88 -0.68
CA GLU A 67 -22.05 -2.27 0.65
C GLU A 67 -21.82 -3.76 0.96
N TRP A 68 -22.04 -4.62 -0.02
CA TRP A 68 -21.99 -6.07 0.13
C TRP A 68 -20.57 -6.64 0.32
N ILE A 69 -19.51 -5.84 0.11
CA ILE A 69 -18.12 -6.19 0.48
C ILE A 69 -17.55 -5.36 1.61
N ARG A 70 -18.37 -4.56 2.30
CA ARG A 70 -17.90 -3.91 3.52
C ARG A 70 -17.54 -4.98 4.54
N SER A 71 -16.43 -4.76 5.25
CA SER A 71 -15.92 -5.70 6.24
C SER A 71 -16.98 -6.05 7.29
N GLN A 72 -17.74 -5.05 7.75
CA GLN A 72 -18.84 -5.25 8.71
C GLN A 72 -20.04 -5.97 8.10
N SER A 73 -20.37 -5.75 6.83
CA SER A 73 -21.47 -6.47 6.14
C SER A 73 -21.16 -7.96 5.98
N ILE A 74 -19.91 -8.28 5.62
CA ILE A 74 -19.44 -9.67 5.50
C ILE A 74 -19.40 -10.32 6.89
N LEU A 75 -18.84 -9.64 7.89
CA LEU A 75 -18.79 -10.15 9.27
C LEU A 75 -20.19 -10.41 9.84
N ALA A 76 -21.15 -9.52 9.60
CA ALA A 76 -22.53 -9.70 10.07
C ALA A 76 -23.22 -10.90 9.41
N SER A 77 -22.90 -11.18 8.14
CA SER A 77 -23.50 -12.26 7.36
C SER A 77 -22.81 -13.62 7.61
N TYR A 78 -21.52 -13.60 7.95
CA TYR A 78 -20.67 -14.80 8.09
C TYR A 78 -19.77 -14.77 9.35
N PRO A 79 -20.32 -14.52 10.56
CA PRO A 79 -19.53 -14.22 11.74
C PRO A 79 -18.55 -15.31 12.16
N GLU A 80 -18.91 -16.58 11.97
CA GLU A 80 -18.11 -17.73 12.41
C GLU A 80 -16.87 -18.00 11.55
N LYS A 81 -16.81 -17.43 10.34
CA LYS A 81 -15.72 -17.69 9.38
C LYS A 81 -15.03 -16.43 8.87
N THR A 82 -15.47 -15.26 9.30
CA THR A 82 -14.90 -13.98 8.87
C THR A 82 -13.92 -13.42 9.88
N PHE A 83 -12.77 -13.00 9.38
CA PHE A 83 -11.70 -12.39 10.15
C PHE A 83 -11.34 -11.04 9.54
N VAL A 84 -11.57 -9.97 10.30
CA VAL A 84 -11.30 -8.59 9.86
C VAL A 84 -9.87 -8.18 10.22
N TRP A 85 -9.13 -7.64 9.26
CA TRP A 85 -7.74 -7.17 9.42
C TRP A 85 -7.54 -5.78 8.80
N PRO A 86 -6.59 -4.96 9.27
CA PRO A 86 -6.48 -3.56 8.84
C PRO A 86 -5.94 -3.42 7.42
N ASN A 87 -6.27 -2.31 6.77
CA ASN A 87 -5.43 -1.82 5.68
C ASN A 87 -4.12 -1.29 6.27
N ILE A 88 -3.01 -1.97 5.96
CA ILE A 88 -1.69 -1.67 6.52
C ILE A 88 -1.13 -0.46 5.79
N TYR A 89 -1.14 0.69 6.45
CA TYR A 89 -0.67 1.96 5.91
C TYR A 89 0.34 2.59 6.86
N PHE A 90 1.47 3.05 6.31
CA PHE A 90 2.45 3.84 7.04
C PHE A 90 3.17 4.83 6.14
N ASP A 91 3.07 6.13 6.41
CA ASP A 91 3.75 7.19 5.65
C ASP A 91 4.89 7.89 6.39
N GLY A 92 5.24 7.42 7.60
CA GLY A 92 6.27 8.04 8.42
C GLY A 92 7.66 8.10 7.77
N TYR A 93 7.99 7.19 6.85
CA TYR A 93 9.26 7.20 6.11
C TYR A 93 9.35 8.27 5.02
N PHE A 94 8.20 8.63 4.43
CA PHE A 94 8.10 9.50 3.26
C PHE A 94 6.86 10.41 3.41
N PRO A 95 6.80 11.20 4.50
CA PRO A 95 5.63 12.00 4.82
C PRO A 95 5.37 13.03 3.73
N ASN A 96 4.10 13.42 3.56
CA ASN A 96 3.63 14.29 2.47
C ASN A 96 3.74 13.65 1.07
N THR A 97 3.79 12.32 1.00
CA THR A 97 3.43 11.59 -0.23
C THR A 97 1.92 11.69 -0.43
N ARG A 98 1.47 12.10 -1.63
CA ARG A 98 0.06 12.39 -1.91
C ARG A 98 -0.38 11.86 -3.27
N TYR A 99 -1.69 11.87 -3.48
CA TYR A 99 -2.28 11.76 -4.81
C TYR A 99 -2.60 13.16 -5.37
N VAL A 100 -2.53 13.32 -6.68
CA VAL A 100 -3.00 14.51 -7.39
C VAL A 100 -4.20 14.10 -8.23
N TYR A 101 -5.34 14.80 -8.09
CA TYR A 101 -6.58 14.48 -8.80
C TYR A 101 -6.87 15.53 -9.88
N LEU A 102 -7.20 15.07 -11.07
CA LEU A 102 -7.54 15.87 -12.25
C LEU A 102 -9.06 15.83 -12.49
N ASN A 103 -9.87 16.28 -11.54
CA ASN A 103 -11.34 16.31 -11.65
C ASN A 103 -11.91 15.02 -12.32
N GLN A 104 -12.51 15.17 -13.50
CA GLN A 104 -13.14 14.08 -14.28
C GLN A 104 -12.15 13.04 -14.86
N TRP A 105 -10.84 13.30 -14.82
CA TRP A 105 -9.79 12.43 -15.39
C TRP A 105 -9.14 11.50 -14.37
N GLY A 106 -9.56 11.56 -13.09
CA GLY A 106 -9.06 10.68 -12.04
C GLY A 106 -7.72 11.13 -11.47
N LYS A 107 -6.85 10.19 -11.09
CA LYS A 107 -5.53 10.51 -10.55
C LYS A 107 -4.55 10.84 -11.68
N LEU A 108 -3.80 11.93 -11.51
CA LEU A 108 -2.61 12.17 -12.33
C LEU A 108 -1.57 11.10 -11.98
N GLN A 109 -1.02 10.47 -13.00
CA GLN A 109 0.11 9.56 -12.85
C GLN A 109 1.43 10.33 -12.94
N SER A 110 2.47 9.77 -12.34
CA SER A 110 3.79 10.35 -12.17
C SER A 110 4.88 9.30 -12.42
N PRO A 111 6.17 9.66 -12.36
CA PRO A 111 7.26 8.68 -12.37
C PRO A 111 7.17 7.63 -11.24
N LEU A 112 6.42 7.92 -10.18
CA LEU A 112 6.11 7.03 -9.06
C LEU A 112 4.65 6.54 -9.12
N GLU A 113 4.11 6.38 -10.33
CA GLU A 113 2.71 6.00 -10.58
C GLU A 113 1.72 6.97 -9.96
N ASP A 114 0.88 6.55 -9.02
CA ASP A 114 -0.10 7.44 -8.41
C ASP A 114 0.55 8.43 -7.43
N TYR A 115 1.78 8.17 -6.96
CA TYR A 115 2.40 8.95 -5.88
C TYR A 115 3.04 10.23 -6.39
N HIS A 116 2.78 11.32 -5.66
CA HIS A 116 3.44 12.60 -5.82
C HIS A 116 4.07 13.01 -4.50
N LEU A 117 5.17 13.76 -4.57
CA LEU A 117 5.85 14.28 -3.39
C LEU A 117 5.46 15.75 -3.21
N THR A 118 4.79 16.09 -2.11
CA THR A 118 4.34 17.48 -1.86
C THR A 118 5.47 18.50 -1.95
N PRO A 119 6.68 18.27 -1.40
CA PRO A 119 7.79 19.22 -1.55
C PRO A 119 8.13 19.52 -3.01
N VAL A 120 8.13 18.50 -3.87
CA VAL A 120 8.42 18.63 -5.31
C VAL A 120 7.28 19.36 -6.03
N PHE A 121 6.04 19.05 -5.69
CA PHE A 121 4.86 19.70 -6.27
C PHE A 121 4.80 21.19 -5.93
N GLU A 122 5.04 21.55 -4.67
CA GLU A 122 5.01 22.95 -4.23
C GLU A 122 6.21 23.74 -4.79
N ALA A 123 7.39 23.12 -4.91
CA ALA A 123 8.54 23.73 -5.57
C ALA A 123 8.24 24.08 -7.04
N TRP A 124 7.66 23.14 -7.79
CA TRP A 124 7.21 23.37 -9.17
C TRP A 124 6.21 24.51 -9.26
N LYS A 125 5.17 24.48 -8.41
CA LYS A 125 4.11 25.49 -8.37
C LYS A 125 4.64 26.89 -8.03
N ALA A 126 5.71 26.98 -7.24
CA ALA A 126 6.39 28.21 -6.90
C ALA A 126 7.40 28.69 -7.98
N GLY A 127 7.52 27.97 -9.11
CA GLY A 127 8.46 28.30 -10.18
C GLY A 127 9.93 28.06 -9.80
N GLN A 128 10.19 27.21 -8.81
CA GLN A 128 11.55 26.88 -8.39
C GLN A 128 12.22 25.91 -9.35
N THR A 129 13.53 26.03 -9.49
CA THR A 129 14.37 25.11 -10.29
C THR A 129 14.44 23.71 -9.68
N VAL A 130 14.81 22.71 -10.49
CA VAL A 130 15.06 21.33 -10.04
C VAL A 130 16.04 21.29 -8.85
N ALA A 131 17.12 22.06 -8.91
CA ALA A 131 18.11 22.11 -7.83
C ALA A 131 17.51 22.62 -6.50
N GLN A 132 16.62 23.63 -6.56
CA GLN A 132 15.92 24.13 -5.37
C GLN A 132 14.92 23.09 -4.83
N ALA A 133 14.21 22.38 -5.71
CA ALA A 133 13.30 21.31 -5.31
C ALA A 133 14.03 20.13 -4.64
N VAL A 134 15.25 19.78 -5.10
CA VAL A 134 16.10 18.77 -4.43
C VAL A 134 16.41 19.21 -3.00
N VAL A 135 16.83 20.46 -2.80
CA VAL A 135 17.10 21.02 -1.46
C VAL A 135 15.85 20.94 -0.59
N GLN A 136 14.70 21.37 -1.10
CA GLN A 136 13.43 21.34 -0.37
C GLN A 136 12.99 19.91 0.01
N LEU A 137 13.21 18.92 -0.86
CA LEU A 137 12.93 17.52 -0.56
C LEU A 137 13.79 16.99 0.61
N LYS A 138 15.07 17.42 0.67
CA LYS A 138 16.03 17.01 1.70
C LYS A 138 15.82 17.68 3.05
N GLU A 139 15.51 18.96 3.06
CA GLU A 139 15.29 19.72 4.28
C GLU A 139 13.98 19.30 4.98
N GLY A 140 13.03 18.78 4.21
CA GLY A 140 11.75 18.32 4.72
C GLY A 140 10.82 19.45 5.12
N PHE A 141 9.56 19.09 5.41
CA PHE A 141 8.61 20.04 5.98
C PHE A 141 8.67 19.93 7.50
N CYS A 142 9.53 20.74 8.13
CA CYS A 142 9.65 20.82 9.58
C CYS A 142 8.48 21.61 10.18
N GLY A 143 7.34 20.95 10.37
CA GLY A 143 6.21 21.52 11.12
C GLY A 143 5.11 20.48 11.34
N GLY A 144 4.66 20.32 12.59
CA GLY A 144 3.56 19.42 12.95
C GLY A 144 3.95 18.27 13.86
N ASP A 145 3.08 17.26 13.90
CA ASP A 145 3.23 16.05 14.71
C ASP A 145 4.40 15.18 14.24
N ASP A 146 4.87 14.30 15.13
CA ASP A 146 5.87 13.30 14.77
C ASP A 146 5.31 12.35 13.70
N PRO A 147 5.92 12.24 12.50
CA PRO A 147 5.33 11.49 11.39
C PRO A 147 5.22 9.98 11.67
N PHE A 148 6.10 9.41 12.49
CA PHE A 148 6.01 8.00 12.88
C PHE A 148 4.83 7.79 13.82
N GLU A 149 4.70 8.60 14.87
CA GLU A 149 3.59 8.48 15.81
C GLU A 149 2.24 8.84 15.19
N ALA A 150 2.19 9.85 14.31
CA ALA A 150 0.97 10.20 13.59
C ALA A 150 0.51 9.03 12.71
N SER A 151 1.42 8.43 11.94
CA SER A 151 1.09 7.33 11.06
C SER A 151 0.75 6.04 11.83
N LEU A 152 1.48 5.72 12.91
CA LEU A 152 1.18 4.58 13.78
C LEU A 152 -0.14 4.77 14.53
N GLY A 153 -0.41 5.99 15.00
CA GLY A 153 -1.69 6.35 15.63
C GLY A 153 -2.87 6.08 14.70
N GLN A 154 -2.78 6.51 13.43
CA GLN A 154 -3.83 6.20 12.45
C GLN A 154 -3.98 4.70 12.18
N LEU A 155 -2.89 3.92 12.17
CA LEU A 155 -2.98 2.46 12.03
C LEU A 155 -3.69 1.83 13.24
N ARG A 156 -3.29 2.20 14.47
CA ARG A 156 -3.95 1.77 15.72
C ARG A 156 -5.43 2.13 15.72
N ASP A 157 -5.79 3.31 15.22
CA ASP A 157 -7.19 3.74 15.10
C ASP A 157 -7.99 2.86 14.12
N ARG A 158 -7.40 2.51 12.97
CA ARG A 158 -8.01 1.59 11.98
C ARG A 158 -8.12 0.15 12.48
N GLU A 159 -7.38 -0.20 13.52
CA GLU A 159 -7.38 -1.54 14.12
C GLU A 159 -8.45 -1.71 15.21
N LYS A 160 -9.09 -0.64 15.68
CA LYS A 160 -10.10 -0.69 16.77
C LYS A 160 -11.28 -1.61 16.47
N ASP A 161 -11.65 -1.77 15.20
CA ASP A 161 -12.72 -2.64 14.71
C ASP A 161 -12.18 -3.88 13.97
N CYS A 162 -10.88 -4.19 14.11
CA CYS A 162 -10.24 -5.36 13.53
C CYS A 162 -10.11 -6.49 14.57
N MET A 163 -10.11 -7.73 14.09
CA MET A 163 -9.85 -8.92 14.90
C MET A 163 -8.35 -9.25 14.97
N ILE A 164 -7.59 -8.85 13.94
CA ILE A 164 -6.16 -9.04 13.84
C ILE A 164 -5.49 -7.68 13.67
N CYS A 165 -4.55 -7.36 14.55
CA CYS A 165 -3.74 -6.13 14.50
C CYS A 165 -2.32 -6.45 14.01
N ILE A 166 -1.56 -5.42 13.63
CA ILE A 166 -0.15 -5.49 13.25
C ILE A 166 0.68 -4.30 13.75
N SER A 167 0.05 -3.23 14.23
CA SER A 167 0.74 -2.05 14.78
C SER A 167 1.79 -2.43 15.84
N ASP A 168 1.48 -3.37 16.74
CA ASP A 168 2.41 -3.88 17.77
C ASP A 168 3.69 -4.48 17.19
N PHE A 169 3.61 -5.18 16.06
CA PHE A 169 4.79 -5.71 15.39
C PHE A 169 5.56 -4.57 14.77
N LEU A 170 4.86 -3.69 14.06
CA LEU A 170 5.46 -2.59 13.33
C LEU A 170 6.25 -1.68 14.28
N GLU A 171 5.69 -1.31 15.41
CA GLU A 171 6.33 -0.48 16.44
C GLU A 171 7.69 -1.03 16.90
N ARG A 172 7.83 -2.36 16.98
CA ARG A 172 9.10 -2.99 17.40
C ARG A 172 10.16 -2.93 16.31
N VAL A 173 9.77 -2.97 15.05
CA VAL A 173 10.71 -3.19 13.92
C VAL A 173 10.90 -1.97 13.02
N ILE A 174 10.01 -0.97 13.09
CA ILE A 174 9.96 0.19 12.17
C ILE A 174 11.27 0.99 12.16
N TYR A 175 11.98 1.04 13.29
CA TYR A 175 13.28 1.73 13.41
C TYR A 175 14.48 0.86 13.00
N GLN A 176 14.30 -0.47 12.97
CA GLN A 176 15.39 -1.43 12.80
C GLN A 176 15.52 -1.91 11.35
N GLN A 177 14.40 -1.97 10.64
CA GLN A 177 14.35 -2.44 9.26
C GLN A 177 13.28 -1.71 8.46
N ARG A 178 13.47 -1.70 7.15
CA ARG A 178 12.51 -1.11 6.23
C ARG A 178 11.24 -1.96 6.14
N CYS A 179 10.10 -1.34 6.44
CA CYS A 179 8.81 -2.03 6.49
C CYS A 179 7.86 -1.68 5.34
N PHE A 180 8.16 -0.66 4.53
CA PHE A 180 7.29 -0.18 3.45
C PHE A 180 8.09 0.27 2.22
N TYR A 181 7.57 -0.07 1.03
CA TYR A 181 8.05 0.45 -0.26
C TYR A 181 7.39 1.80 -0.59
N THR A 182 6.09 1.90 -0.33
CA THR A 182 5.26 3.12 -0.44
C THR A 182 4.23 3.12 0.71
N PRO A 183 3.46 4.20 0.95
CA PRO A 183 2.62 4.29 2.15
C PRO A 183 1.66 3.14 2.40
N ASN A 184 1.09 2.59 1.35
CA ASN A 184 0.12 1.51 1.36
C ASN A 184 0.70 0.19 0.81
N HIS A 185 2.00 0.12 0.50
CA HIS A 185 2.69 -1.08 0.03
C HIS A 185 3.72 -1.54 1.08
N PRO A 186 3.29 -2.33 2.06
CA PRO A 186 4.18 -3.01 3.00
C PRO A 186 5.27 -3.83 2.31
N HIS A 187 6.42 -3.94 2.95
CA HIS A 187 7.43 -4.94 2.62
C HIS A 187 6.88 -6.36 2.81
N THR A 188 7.47 -7.30 2.08
CA THR A 188 7.09 -8.72 2.12
C THR A 188 7.07 -9.26 3.55
N GLU A 189 8.07 -8.96 4.38
CA GLU A 189 8.16 -9.46 5.75
C GLU A 189 6.98 -9.01 6.63
N LEU A 190 6.49 -7.78 6.45
CA LEU A 190 5.34 -7.28 7.19
C LEU A 190 4.05 -8.00 6.78
N LEU A 191 3.91 -8.32 5.49
CA LEU A 191 2.78 -9.12 5.00
C LEU A 191 2.89 -10.59 5.43
N ILE A 192 4.10 -11.14 5.57
CA ILE A 192 4.30 -12.51 6.05
C ILE A 192 3.83 -12.61 7.50
N GLU A 193 4.20 -11.63 8.32
CA GLU A 193 3.73 -11.54 9.69
C GLU A 193 2.20 -11.40 9.77
N MET A 194 1.59 -10.57 8.92
CA MET A 194 0.12 -10.48 8.85
C MET A 194 -0.51 -11.83 8.44
N ALA A 195 -0.02 -12.47 7.38
CA ALA A 195 -0.54 -13.76 6.92
C ALA A 195 -0.39 -14.86 8.00
N ARG A 196 0.72 -14.86 8.74
CA ARG A 196 0.93 -15.74 9.90
C ARG A 196 -0.12 -15.52 10.99
N ARG A 197 -0.45 -14.26 11.31
CA ARG A 197 -1.47 -13.92 12.31
C ARG A 197 -2.87 -14.31 11.85
N LEU A 198 -3.19 -14.08 10.57
CA LEU A 198 -4.45 -14.51 9.95
C LEU A 198 -4.61 -16.03 10.03
N ALA A 199 -3.59 -16.78 9.63
CA ALA A 199 -3.60 -18.24 9.71
C ALA A 199 -3.75 -18.73 11.16
N PHE A 200 -3.03 -18.12 12.09
CA PHE A 200 -3.13 -18.44 13.52
C PHE A 200 -4.55 -18.19 14.06
N ALA A 201 -5.16 -17.03 13.76
CA ALA A 201 -6.51 -16.70 14.18
C ALA A 201 -7.55 -17.68 13.62
N ALA A 202 -7.39 -18.08 12.35
CA ALA A 202 -8.23 -19.07 11.69
C ALA A 202 -7.90 -20.53 12.05
N LYS A 203 -6.90 -20.76 12.91
CA LYS A 203 -6.40 -22.10 13.28
C LYS A 203 -6.01 -22.95 12.07
N MET A 204 -5.41 -22.31 11.07
CA MET A 204 -5.01 -22.93 9.82
C MET A 204 -3.51 -23.23 9.78
N PRO A 205 -3.11 -24.31 9.09
CA PRO A 205 -1.70 -24.56 8.81
C PRO A 205 -1.14 -23.51 7.85
N PHE A 206 0.04 -22.99 8.17
CA PHE A 206 0.75 -22.01 7.33
C PHE A 206 2.26 -22.22 7.44
N ASP A 207 2.88 -22.51 6.31
CA ASP A 207 4.31 -22.79 6.16
C ASP A 207 5.07 -21.51 5.84
N LEU A 208 5.65 -20.90 6.89
CA LEU A 208 6.43 -19.66 6.78
C LEU A 208 7.59 -19.78 5.78
N SER A 209 8.18 -20.97 5.62
CA SER A 209 9.30 -21.18 4.70
C SER A 209 8.90 -21.00 3.23
N LYS A 210 7.61 -21.11 2.92
CA LYS A 210 7.06 -20.95 1.57
C LYS A 210 6.41 -19.59 1.33
N ALA A 211 6.05 -18.85 2.38
CA ALA A 211 5.29 -17.61 2.28
C ALA A 211 5.96 -16.54 1.39
N SER A 212 7.30 -16.50 1.36
CA SER A 212 8.07 -15.57 0.53
C SER A 212 8.11 -15.93 -0.96
N SER A 213 7.76 -17.17 -1.33
CA SER A 213 7.86 -17.70 -2.71
C SER A 213 6.76 -17.24 -3.66
N GLY A 214 5.75 -16.52 -3.15
CA GLY A 214 4.69 -15.95 -3.98
C GLY A 214 5.24 -15.00 -5.05
N ALA A 215 4.73 -15.14 -6.28
CA ALA A 215 5.21 -14.38 -7.45
C ALA A 215 4.79 -12.91 -7.44
N TYR A 216 3.63 -12.59 -6.86
CA TYR A 216 3.14 -11.21 -6.80
C TYR A 216 3.85 -10.44 -5.69
N LYS A 217 4.38 -9.25 -6.02
CA LYS A 217 5.09 -8.37 -5.10
C LYS A 217 4.50 -6.95 -5.14
N LEU A 218 4.55 -6.24 -4.01
CA LEU A 218 4.15 -4.83 -3.90
C LEU A 218 5.31 -3.84 -4.12
N ASP A 219 6.45 -4.33 -4.63
CA ASP A 219 7.72 -3.62 -4.75
C ASP A 219 7.87 -2.85 -6.09
N ARG A 220 6.78 -2.66 -6.83
CA ARG A 220 6.80 -2.02 -8.15
C ARG A 220 7.34 -0.59 -8.09
N ILE A 221 6.96 0.12 -7.05
CA ILE A 221 7.44 1.46 -6.71
C ILE A 221 8.12 1.38 -5.36
N ASP A 222 9.27 2.04 -5.23
CA ASP A 222 10.06 2.06 -4.01
C ASP A 222 10.52 3.48 -3.71
N ILE A 223 9.97 4.09 -2.66
CA ILE A 223 10.29 5.45 -2.21
C ILE A 223 11.24 5.34 -1.01
N PRO A 224 12.54 5.69 -1.15
CA PRO A 224 13.49 5.63 -0.06
C PRO A 224 13.01 6.52 1.08
N THR A 225 13.39 6.14 2.29
CA THR A 225 13.15 6.99 3.45
C THR A 225 13.81 8.35 3.25
N PHE A 226 13.04 9.43 3.46
CA PHE A 226 13.56 10.79 3.26
C PHE A 226 14.77 11.06 4.16
N GLU A 227 15.74 11.79 3.63
CA GLU A 227 17.04 12.00 4.28
C GLU A 227 16.89 12.58 5.70
N TRP A 228 16.04 13.60 5.86
CA TRP A 228 15.76 14.21 7.16
C TRP A 228 15.03 13.28 8.13
N ILE A 229 14.18 12.36 7.64
CA ILE A 229 13.56 11.32 8.47
C ILE A 229 14.63 10.35 8.97
N ARG A 230 15.51 9.88 8.07
CA ARG A 230 16.62 8.99 8.44
C ARG A 230 17.52 9.63 9.49
N ALA A 231 17.85 10.92 9.32
CA ALA A 231 18.63 11.68 10.29
C ALA A 231 17.90 11.79 11.64
N ARG A 232 16.61 12.16 11.63
CA ARG A 232 15.79 12.32 12.84
C ARG A 232 15.71 11.05 13.68
N TYR A 233 15.53 9.88 13.05
CA TYR A 233 15.35 8.60 13.76
C TYR A 233 16.59 7.69 13.72
N SER A 234 17.73 8.19 13.24
CA SER A 234 18.98 7.43 13.13
C SER A 234 18.84 6.09 12.40
N LEU A 235 18.11 6.08 11.28
CA LEU A 235 17.80 4.86 10.53
C LEU A 235 19.00 4.36 9.71
N ALA A 236 19.28 3.06 9.81
CA ALA A 236 20.45 2.42 9.21
C ALA A 236 20.25 1.94 7.75
N PHE A 237 19.04 2.06 7.20
CA PHE A 237 18.70 1.67 5.82
C PHE A 237 18.54 2.89 4.90
N ASP A 238 18.47 2.66 3.59
CA ASP A 238 18.30 3.69 2.54
C ASP A 238 19.40 4.77 2.51
N ALA A 239 20.65 4.38 2.79
CA ALA A 239 21.83 5.27 2.82
C ALA A 239 21.94 6.20 1.62
N VAL A 240 21.66 5.67 0.42
CA VAL A 240 21.65 6.38 -0.85
C VAL A 240 20.21 6.38 -1.38
N PRO A 241 19.57 7.55 -1.54
CA PRO A 241 18.17 7.60 -1.95
C PRO A 241 18.08 7.31 -3.46
N LEU A 242 17.73 6.07 -3.81
CA LEU A 242 17.32 5.68 -5.14
C LEU A 242 15.82 5.39 -5.14
N TYR A 243 15.09 6.03 -6.04
CA TYR A 243 13.66 5.85 -6.17
C TYR A 243 13.39 4.85 -7.29
N LYS A 244 12.73 3.73 -6.98
CA LYS A 244 12.25 2.81 -8.02
C LYS A 244 10.91 3.33 -8.53
N GLY A 245 10.88 3.68 -9.80
CA GLY A 245 9.71 4.23 -10.47
C GLY A 245 9.51 3.61 -11.86
N ARG A 246 8.85 4.36 -12.73
CA ARG A 246 8.63 4.02 -14.14
C ARG A 246 8.97 5.19 -15.04
N ILE A 247 9.54 4.87 -16.20
CA ILE A 247 9.87 5.86 -17.22
C ILE A 247 8.58 6.54 -17.67
N VAL A 248 8.53 7.86 -17.59
CA VAL A 248 7.48 8.64 -18.25
C VAL A 248 7.81 8.61 -19.74
N GLU A 249 6.99 7.99 -20.58
CA GLU A 249 7.24 7.88 -22.03
C GLU A 249 6.56 8.99 -22.80
N LYS A 250 5.29 9.25 -22.46
CA LYS A 250 4.46 10.23 -23.15
C LYS A 250 3.48 10.87 -22.17
N ILE A 251 3.17 12.14 -22.40
CA ILE A 251 2.10 12.85 -21.70
C ILE A 251 1.20 13.45 -22.78
N ALA A 252 -0.07 13.07 -22.79
CA ALA A 252 -1.06 13.56 -23.74
C ALA A 252 -2.46 13.48 -23.14
N ASP A 253 -3.30 14.47 -23.43
CA ASP A 253 -4.71 14.50 -23.00
C ASP A 253 -4.90 14.22 -21.50
N TYR A 254 -4.09 14.87 -20.66
CA TYR A 254 -4.09 14.70 -19.19
C TYR A 254 -3.79 13.27 -18.71
N LYS A 255 -3.22 12.43 -19.57
CA LYS A 255 -2.78 11.07 -19.28
C LYS A 255 -1.28 10.92 -19.44
N VAL A 256 -0.69 10.18 -18.50
CA VAL A 256 0.72 9.82 -18.53
C VAL A 256 0.84 8.36 -18.95
N VAL A 257 1.68 8.09 -19.94
CA VAL A 257 2.04 6.74 -20.37
C VAL A 257 3.35 6.37 -19.68
N LEU A 258 3.31 5.32 -18.87
CA LEU A 258 4.45 4.80 -18.10
C LEU A 258 5.05 3.56 -18.78
N GLY A 259 6.34 3.63 -19.07
CA GLY A 259 7.17 2.57 -19.64
C GLY A 259 7.80 1.68 -18.59
N ASP A 260 8.97 1.11 -18.89
CA ASP A 260 9.64 0.15 -18.01
C ASP A 260 10.03 0.71 -16.63
N SER A 261 10.30 -0.19 -15.69
CA SER A 261 10.81 0.18 -14.37
C SER A 261 12.20 0.80 -14.50
N CYS A 262 12.46 1.84 -13.71
CA CYS A 262 13.76 2.50 -13.66
C CYS A 262 14.08 2.98 -12.24
N LEU A 263 15.36 3.25 -12.01
CA LEU A 263 15.86 3.87 -10.79
C LEU A 263 16.16 5.33 -11.08
N TYR A 264 15.64 6.21 -10.25
CA TYR A 264 15.91 7.63 -10.29
C TYR A 264 16.79 8.04 -9.11
N ASN A 265 17.80 8.87 -9.37
CA ASN A 265 18.29 9.78 -8.35
C ASN A 265 17.31 10.96 -8.17
N GLU A 266 17.52 11.80 -7.17
CA GLU A 266 16.61 12.90 -6.83
C GLU A 266 16.46 13.93 -7.96
N VAL A 267 17.54 14.23 -8.69
CA VAL A 267 17.53 15.18 -9.80
C VAL A 267 16.67 14.63 -10.94
N GLU A 268 16.96 13.41 -11.39
CA GLU A 268 16.23 12.76 -12.49
C GLU A 268 14.75 12.56 -12.14
N LEU A 269 14.45 12.22 -10.88
CA LEU A 269 13.08 12.07 -10.41
C LEU A 269 12.31 13.39 -10.49
N ILE A 270 12.92 14.47 -10.00
CA ILE A 270 12.29 15.80 -9.98
C ILE A 270 12.11 16.34 -11.40
N GLU A 271 13.09 16.16 -12.28
CA GLU A 271 12.95 16.47 -13.71
C GLU A 271 11.75 15.74 -14.33
N ALA A 272 11.60 14.45 -14.04
CA ALA A 272 10.49 13.66 -14.55
C ALA A 272 9.13 14.11 -13.97
N PHE A 273 9.08 14.50 -12.69
CA PHE A 273 7.89 15.12 -12.08
C PHE A 273 7.53 16.46 -12.71
N TYR A 274 8.50 17.35 -12.89
CA TYR A 274 8.29 18.67 -13.48
C TYR A 274 7.73 18.55 -14.90
N ARG A 275 8.29 17.64 -15.70
CA ARG A 275 7.79 17.35 -17.04
C ARG A 275 6.32 16.90 -17.04
N VAL A 276 5.92 16.10 -16.05
CA VAL A 276 4.53 15.69 -15.86
C VAL A 276 3.64 16.89 -15.50
N TYR A 277 4.09 17.74 -14.56
CA TYR A 277 3.29 18.88 -14.12
C TYR A 277 3.13 19.94 -15.21
N GLU A 278 4.21 20.33 -15.88
CA GLU A 278 4.19 21.32 -16.98
C GLU A 278 3.26 20.91 -18.15
N ALA A 279 3.11 19.60 -18.38
CA ALA A 279 2.29 19.09 -19.47
C ALA A 279 0.84 18.81 -19.07
N ALA A 280 0.52 18.72 -17.76
CA ALA A 280 -0.78 18.23 -17.28
C ALA A 280 -1.53 19.18 -16.33
N LEU A 281 -0.89 20.24 -15.82
CA LEU A 281 -1.43 21.19 -14.84
C LEU A 281 -1.17 22.64 -15.26
#